data_AF-A0A3M1R8Z3-F1
#
_entry.id   AF-A0A3M1R8Z3-F1
#
_cell.length_a   1.000
_cell.length_b   1.000
_cell.length_c   1.000
_cell.angle_alpha   90.00
_cell.angle_beta   90.00
_cell.angle_gamma   90.00
#
_symmetry.space_group_name_H-M   'P 1'
#
loop_
_entity.id
_entity.type
_entity.pdbx_description
1 polymer ?
#
loop_
_entity_poly.entity_id
_entity_poly.type
_entity_poly.pdbx_seq_one_letter_code
_entity_poly.pdbx_strand_id
1 'polypeptide(L)'
;MLRRLSTLLLAAAALLVPTAAGANCTTCHAKIRQDPAWAHTYEDWEGSIHAFNGVSCVTCHGGDVNAKSKAKAHQGLRFTGQAAAGGTRARLAVVAVCAQCHEDQYRGYRVSPHYKALSS
;
A
#
# COMPACT_ATOMS: atom_id res chain seq x y z
N MET A 1 22.65 14.50 63.76
CA MET A 1 22.91 15.01 62.39
C MET A 1 22.14 14.12 61.41
N LEU A 2 20.94 14.55 61.00
CA LEU A 2 20.04 13.81 60.11
C LEU A 2 20.57 13.85 58.68
N ARG A 3 21.13 12.74 58.16
CA ARG A 3 21.39 12.59 56.72
C ARG A 3 20.08 12.18 56.05
N ARG A 4 19.50 13.12 55.31
CA ARG A 4 18.30 12.91 54.50
C ARG A 4 18.61 11.89 53.39
N LEU A 5 17.98 10.73 53.45
CA LEU A 5 17.93 9.77 52.33
C LEU A 5 16.95 10.35 51.29
N SER A 6 17.47 11.03 50.28
CA SER A 6 16.69 11.44 49.12
C SER A 6 16.51 10.24 48.18
N THR A 7 15.38 9.57 48.31
CA THR A 7 14.89 8.57 47.35
C THR A 7 14.49 9.29 46.05
N LEU A 8 15.34 9.19 45.03
CA LEU A 8 14.98 9.50 43.64
C LEU A 8 14.05 8.40 43.12
N LEU A 9 12.73 8.67 43.11
CA LEU A 9 11.78 7.89 42.32
C LEU A 9 12.01 8.23 40.83
N LEU A 10 12.69 7.36 40.10
CA LEU A 10 12.59 7.34 38.64
C LEU A 10 11.20 6.81 38.27
N ALA A 11 10.30 7.72 37.91
CA ALA A 11 9.08 7.35 37.22
C ALA A 11 9.46 6.90 35.80
N ALA A 12 9.51 5.58 35.58
CA ALA A 12 9.60 5.01 34.24
C ALA A 12 8.29 5.33 33.51
N ALA A 13 8.30 6.39 32.70
CA ALA A 13 7.24 6.64 31.74
C ALA A 13 7.24 5.48 30.75
N ALA A 14 6.29 4.54 30.92
CA ALA A 14 6.04 3.50 29.96
C ALA A 14 5.67 4.18 28.64
N LEU A 15 6.62 4.21 27.70
CA LEU A 15 6.35 4.51 26.30
C LEU A 15 5.35 3.46 25.83
N LEU A 16 4.07 3.86 25.76
CA LEU A 16 3.05 3.15 25.01
C LEU A 16 3.45 3.21 23.54
N VAL A 17 4.37 2.31 23.14
CA VAL A 17 4.56 1.99 21.73
C VAL A 17 3.24 1.38 21.29
N PRO A 18 2.48 2.02 20.40
CA PRO A 18 1.28 1.38 19.88
C PRO A 18 1.76 0.17 19.11
N THR A 19 1.55 -1.04 19.64
CA THR A 19 1.73 -2.28 18.89
C THR A 19 0.55 -2.43 17.95
N ALA A 20 0.44 -1.53 16.97
CA ALA A 20 -0.44 -1.70 15.82
C ALA A 20 0.25 -2.61 14.79
N ALA A 21 0.79 -3.75 15.23
CA ALA A 21 1.20 -4.82 14.31
C ALA A 21 -0.04 -5.67 13.97
N GLY A 22 -1.11 -5.03 13.48
CA GLY A 22 -1.92 -5.71 12.47
C GLY A 22 -0.99 -5.98 11.29
N ALA A 23 -1.06 -7.17 10.70
CA ALA A 23 -0.25 -7.51 9.55
C ALA A 23 -0.50 -6.49 8.44
N ASN A 24 0.35 -5.46 8.35
CA ASN A 24 0.31 -4.52 7.25
C ASN A 24 0.71 -5.28 5.98
N CYS A 25 0.19 -4.83 4.83
CA CYS A 25 0.39 -5.51 3.56
C CYS A 25 1.88 -5.77 3.29
N THR A 26 2.73 -4.82 3.67
CA THR A 26 4.18 -4.86 3.49
C THR A 26 4.86 -5.94 4.34
N THR A 27 4.49 -6.14 5.61
CA THR A 27 5.12 -7.17 6.47
C THR A 27 4.90 -8.58 5.94
N CYS A 28 3.72 -8.85 5.39
CA CYS A 28 3.42 -10.15 4.80
C CYS A 28 4.04 -10.27 3.40
N HIS A 29 3.83 -9.28 2.54
CA HIS A 29 4.26 -9.35 1.14
C HIS A 29 5.79 -9.27 0.96
N ALA A 30 6.52 -8.65 1.87
CA ALA A 30 7.99 -8.68 1.89
C ALA A 30 8.58 -10.09 2.05
N LYS A 31 7.79 -11.03 2.55
CA LYS A 31 8.22 -12.42 2.84
C LYS A 31 7.65 -13.43 1.85
N ILE A 32 6.80 -12.98 0.93
CA ILE A 32 6.21 -13.84 -0.08
C ILE A 32 7.18 -13.92 -1.26
N ARG A 33 7.52 -15.15 -1.68
CA ARG A 33 8.26 -15.36 -2.91
C ARG A 33 7.45 -14.78 -4.07
N GLN A 34 8.01 -13.79 -4.73
CA GLN A 34 7.38 -13.14 -5.87
C GLN A 34 7.36 -14.11 -7.06
N ASP A 35 6.27 -14.09 -7.81
CA ASP A 35 6.16 -14.81 -9.07
C ASP A 35 6.76 -13.95 -10.18
N PRO A 36 7.68 -14.47 -11.01
CA PRO A 36 8.20 -13.74 -12.17
C PRO A 36 7.12 -13.28 -13.16
N ALA A 37 5.91 -13.88 -13.12
CA ALA A 37 4.78 -13.46 -13.92
C ALA A 37 4.03 -12.24 -13.37
N TRP A 38 4.37 -11.75 -12.17
CA TRP A 38 3.79 -10.53 -11.62
C TRP A 38 4.34 -9.30 -12.32
N ALA A 39 3.46 -8.38 -12.68
CA ALA A 39 3.85 -7.14 -13.35
C ALA A 39 4.70 -6.24 -12.43
N HIS A 40 4.49 -6.31 -11.12
CA HIS A 40 5.23 -5.57 -10.09
C HIS A 40 5.35 -6.41 -8.81
N THR A 41 6.48 -6.29 -8.14
CA THR A 41 6.83 -7.01 -6.92
C THR A 41 6.79 -6.11 -5.67
N TYR A 42 6.93 -6.71 -4.48
CA TYR A 42 7.15 -5.96 -3.25
C TYR A 42 8.39 -5.08 -3.34
N GLU A 43 9.48 -5.63 -3.87
CA GLU A 43 10.78 -4.98 -4.00
C GLU A 43 10.71 -3.79 -4.97
N ASP A 44 9.96 -3.92 -6.07
CA ASP A 44 9.70 -2.81 -7.00
C ASP A 44 8.97 -1.66 -6.30
N TRP A 45 7.98 -1.98 -5.45
CA TRP A 45 7.28 -0.95 -4.67
C TRP A 45 8.20 -0.31 -3.65
N GLU A 46 8.94 -1.10 -2.87
CA GLU A 46 9.83 -0.62 -1.79
C GLU A 46 10.90 0.34 -2.33
N GLY A 47 11.44 0.06 -3.52
CA GLY A 47 12.42 0.93 -4.20
C GLY A 47 11.82 2.15 -4.92
N SER A 48 10.50 2.32 -4.94
CA SER A 48 9.83 3.34 -5.73
C SER A 48 9.63 4.67 -5.00
N ILE A 49 9.40 5.74 -5.77
CA ILE A 49 8.98 7.04 -5.24
C ILE A 49 7.64 6.98 -4.48
N HIS A 50 6.80 5.98 -4.78
CA HIS A 50 5.53 5.78 -4.08
C HIS A 50 5.76 5.30 -2.65
N ALA A 51 6.65 4.33 -2.43
CA ALA A 51 7.03 3.93 -1.08
C ALA A 51 7.69 5.07 -0.32
N PHE A 52 8.60 5.80 -0.97
CA PHE A 52 9.24 6.98 -0.37
C PHE A 52 8.22 8.02 0.12
N ASN A 53 7.14 8.25 -0.63
CA ASN A 53 6.08 9.19 -0.26
C ASN A 53 4.95 8.56 0.57
N GLY A 54 5.10 7.33 1.06
CA GLY A 54 4.11 6.67 1.92
C GLY A 54 2.82 6.21 1.20
N VAL A 55 2.83 6.13 -0.13
CA VAL A 55 1.71 5.56 -0.90
C VAL A 55 1.75 4.04 -0.73
N SER A 56 0.85 3.55 0.13
CA SER A 56 0.80 2.15 0.53
C SER A 56 0.07 1.25 -0.47
N CYS A 57 0.22 -0.07 -0.32
CA CYS A 57 -0.41 -1.08 -1.18
C CYS A 57 -1.93 -0.89 -1.32
N VAL A 58 -2.62 -0.58 -0.22
CA VAL A 58 -4.08 -0.45 -0.21
C VAL A 58 -4.59 0.80 -0.91
N THR A 59 -3.75 1.83 -1.06
CA THR A 59 -4.10 3.04 -1.81
C THR A 59 -4.44 2.69 -3.25
N CYS A 60 -3.67 1.79 -3.87
CA CYS A 60 -3.91 1.34 -5.24
C CYS A 60 -4.78 0.07 -5.30
N HIS A 61 -4.50 -0.92 -4.46
CA HIS A 61 -5.14 -2.24 -4.55
C HIS A 61 -6.44 -2.38 -3.75
N GLY A 62 -6.69 -1.54 -2.74
CA GLY A 62 -7.77 -1.72 -1.77
C GLY A 62 -7.45 -2.79 -0.70
N GLY A 63 -8.48 -3.41 -0.14
CA GLY A 63 -8.37 -4.37 0.97
C GLY A 63 -8.46 -3.73 2.36
N ASP A 64 -8.18 -4.53 3.39
CA ASP A 64 -8.28 -4.11 4.80
C ASP A 64 -6.94 -4.32 5.52
N VAL A 65 -6.24 -3.22 5.82
CA VAL A 65 -4.95 -3.22 6.54
C VAL A 65 -5.06 -3.67 7.99
N ASN A 66 -6.26 -3.66 8.57
CA ASN A 66 -6.50 -4.02 9.96
C ASN A 66 -6.97 -5.47 10.11
N ALA A 67 -7.24 -6.15 8.99
CA ALA A 67 -7.68 -7.53 8.98
C ALA A 67 -6.64 -8.47 9.60
N LYS A 68 -7.12 -9.46 10.34
CA LYS A 68 -6.27 -10.45 11.03
C LYS A 68 -6.11 -11.76 10.25
N SER A 69 -6.78 -11.91 9.13
CA SER A 69 -6.69 -13.08 8.27
C SER A 69 -6.42 -12.67 6.82
N LYS A 70 -5.70 -13.52 6.10
CA LYS A 70 -5.44 -13.36 4.66
C LYS A 70 -6.75 -13.13 3.88
N ALA A 71 -7.77 -13.95 4.15
CA ALA A 71 -9.03 -13.87 3.44
C ALA A 71 -9.72 -12.51 3.63
N LYS A 72 -9.73 -11.98 4.85
CA LYS A 72 -10.34 -10.68 5.15
C LYS A 72 -9.49 -9.51 4.64
N ALA A 73 -8.16 -9.60 4.74
CA ALA A 73 -7.26 -8.56 4.25
C ALA A 73 -7.39 -8.33 2.74
N HIS A 74 -7.61 -9.42 1.99
CA HIS A 74 -7.79 -9.39 0.54
C HIS A 74 -9.27 -9.32 0.11
N GLN A 75 -10.20 -9.14 1.03
CA GLN A 75 -11.60 -8.97 0.67
C GLN A 75 -11.78 -7.61 -0.02
N GLY A 76 -12.44 -7.59 -1.18
CA GLY A 76 -12.72 -6.35 -1.90
C GLY A 76 -11.51 -5.69 -2.55
N LEU A 77 -10.44 -6.46 -2.85
CA LEU A 77 -9.36 -5.95 -3.70
C LEU A 77 -9.92 -5.46 -5.04
N ARG A 78 -9.42 -4.31 -5.48
CA ARG A 78 -9.74 -3.71 -6.78
C ARG A 78 -9.17 -4.53 -7.93
N PHE A 79 -8.01 -5.15 -7.69
CA PHE A 79 -7.26 -5.89 -8.69
C PHE A 79 -6.70 -7.19 -8.08
N THR A 80 -6.97 -8.31 -8.72
CA THR A 80 -6.37 -9.60 -8.38
C THR A 80 -5.39 -10.00 -9.50
N GLY A 81 -4.10 -9.83 -9.27
CA GLY A 81 -3.04 -10.56 -10.00
C GLY A 81 -2.80 -10.25 -11.49
N GLN A 82 -3.71 -9.63 -12.24
CA GLN A 82 -3.41 -9.17 -13.61
C GLN A 82 -4.37 -8.05 -14.03
N ALA A 83 -3.91 -6.79 -13.98
CA ALA A 83 -4.49 -5.73 -14.81
C ALA A 83 -4.41 -6.07 -16.33
N ALA A 84 -3.48 -6.97 -16.71
CA ALA A 84 -3.21 -7.34 -18.09
C ALA A 84 -4.31 -8.20 -18.75
N ALA A 85 -4.96 -9.10 -17.99
CA ALA A 85 -5.93 -10.06 -18.52
C ALA A 85 -7.36 -9.49 -18.66
N GLY A 86 -7.64 -8.32 -18.07
CA GLY A 86 -8.95 -7.69 -18.15
C GLY A 86 -9.18 -6.96 -19.47
N GLY A 87 -10.41 -6.98 -19.99
CA GLY A 87 -10.82 -6.19 -21.16
C GLY A 87 -10.71 -4.67 -20.93
N THR A 88 -11.03 -3.87 -21.94
CA THR A 88 -10.95 -2.39 -21.92
C THR A 88 -11.42 -1.74 -20.63
N ARG A 89 -12.57 -2.15 -20.10
CA ARG A 89 -13.13 -1.62 -18.85
C ARG A 89 -12.21 -1.79 -17.65
N ALA A 90 -11.57 -2.96 -17.51
CA ALA A 90 -10.67 -3.25 -16.39
C ALA A 90 -9.39 -2.40 -16.48
N ARG A 91 -8.84 -2.25 -17.70
CA ARG A 91 -7.66 -1.42 -17.94
C ARG A 91 -7.95 0.05 -17.65
N LEU A 92 -9.11 0.56 -18.07
CA LEU A 92 -9.53 1.93 -17.73
C LEU A 92 -9.78 2.12 -16.23
N ALA A 93 -10.26 1.09 -15.51
CA ALA A 93 -10.40 1.15 -14.06
C ALA A 93 -9.05 1.26 -13.34
N VAL A 94 -7.99 0.64 -13.87
CA VAL A 94 -6.62 0.81 -13.35
C VAL A 94 -6.14 2.24 -13.56
N VAL A 95 -6.31 2.79 -14.76
CA VAL A 95 -5.93 4.18 -15.07
C VAL A 95 -6.67 5.17 -14.14
N ALA A 96 -7.94 4.91 -13.82
CA ALA A 96 -8.72 5.74 -12.92
C ALA A 96 -8.17 5.78 -11.48
N VAL A 97 -7.51 4.71 -11.01
CA VAL A 97 -6.83 4.72 -9.70
C VAL A 97 -5.63 5.66 -9.73
N CYS A 98 -4.82 5.63 -10.79
CA CYS A 98 -3.70 6.54 -10.95
C CYS A 98 -4.15 8.02 -10.98
N ALA A 99 -5.31 8.28 -11.61
CA ALA A 99 -5.89 9.62 -11.71
C ALA A 99 -6.32 10.23 -10.37
N GLN A 100 -6.40 9.45 -9.29
CA GLN A 100 -6.71 9.97 -7.95
C GLN A 100 -5.62 10.93 -7.43
N CYS A 101 -4.38 10.79 -7.90
CA CYS A 101 -3.26 11.68 -7.55
C CYS A 101 -2.63 12.34 -8.79
N HIS A 102 -2.63 11.66 -9.94
CA HIS A 102 -1.96 12.10 -11.17
C HIS A 102 -2.95 12.70 -12.18
N GLU A 103 -3.67 13.75 -11.79
CA GLU A 103 -4.75 14.33 -12.59
C GLU A 103 -4.22 14.90 -13.94
N ASP A 104 -3.10 15.60 -13.91
CA ASP A 104 -2.48 16.22 -15.08
C ASP A 104 -2.05 15.16 -16.11
N GLN A 105 -1.38 14.11 -15.64
CA GLN A 105 -0.97 12.98 -16.47
C GLN A 105 -2.19 12.24 -17.02
N TYR A 106 -3.24 12.10 -16.22
CA TYR A 106 -4.49 11.50 -16.66
C TYR A 106 -5.15 12.32 -17.77
N ARG A 107 -5.21 13.66 -17.63
CA ARG A 107 -5.72 14.56 -18.68
C ARG A 107 -4.93 14.41 -19.97
N GLY A 108 -3.60 14.38 -19.90
CA GLY A 108 -2.74 14.15 -21.06
C GLY A 108 -2.95 12.76 -21.68
N TYR A 109 -3.06 11.72 -20.86
CA TYR A 109 -3.31 10.35 -21.34
C TYR A 109 -4.63 10.24 -22.09
N ARG A 110 -5.73 10.82 -21.57
CA ARG A 110 -7.08 10.73 -22.17
C ARG A 110 -7.20 11.29 -23.58
N VAL A 111 -6.38 12.25 -23.95
CA VAL A 111 -6.37 12.83 -25.31
C VAL A 111 -5.39 12.12 -26.25
N SER A 112 -4.56 11.22 -25.71
CA SER A 112 -3.55 10.50 -26.49
C SER A 112 -4.14 9.42 -27.39
N PRO A 113 -3.43 9.03 -28.47
CA PRO A 113 -3.79 7.86 -29.27
C PRO A 113 -3.87 6.57 -28.45
N HIS A 114 -3.07 6.43 -27.39
CA HIS A 114 -3.07 5.24 -26.53
C HIS A 114 -4.41 5.06 -25.82
N TYR A 115 -5.01 6.15 -25.32
CA TYR A 115 -6.33 6.08 -24.69
C TYR A 115 -7.40 5.72 -25.71
N LYS A 116 -7.38 6.34 -26.90
CA LYS A 116 -8.33 6.05 -27.98
C LYS A 116 -8.30 4.58 -28.40
N ALA A 117 -7.10 4.02 -28.59
CA ALA A 117 -6.91 2.62 -28.94
C ALA A 117 -7.32 1.66 -27.82
N LEU A 118 -7.22 2.09 -26.56
CA LEU A 118 -7.69 1.30 -25.42
C LEU A 118 -9.22 1.36 -25.29
N SER A 119 -9.83 2.50 -25.58
CA SER A 119 -11.26 2.78 -25.38
C SER A 119 -12.16 2.48 -26.58
N SER A 120 -11.58 2.09 -27.72
CA SER A 120 -12.28 1.71 -28.95
C SER A 120 -12.84 0.29 -28.90
#